data_AF-A0A8T6PIK4-F1
#
_entry.id   AF-A0A8T6PIK4-F1
#
_cell.length_a   1.000
_cell.length_b   1.000
_cell.length_c   1.000
_cell.angle_alpha   90.00
_cell.angle_beta   90.00
_cell.angle_gamma   90.00
#
_symmetry.space_group_name_H-M   'P 1'
#
loop_
_entity.id
_entity.type
_entity.pdbx_description
1 polymer ?
#
loop_
_entity_poly.entity_id
_entity_poly.type
_entity_poly.pdbx_seq_one_letter_code
_entity_poly.pdbx_strand_id
1 'polypeptide(L)'
;MADATKKQLEKAYIHIQKDEYDQAVSILKPILNREPNNADAWWLMANTVDDPREARKALINVLKNDPSHVQARETLDVLNEQMPPTNEELEMLLEIEDFGFADDFVPTTPDEQLEIDTLFGDATEIDLSSLDDDLEVIREPSDFDDIVAEDLDDLEAEEDPFADLLDEPAPTRVAVEKEEPSRRSRILTPVLVVLVAAVLASVLFVISGTNEDEDNGEDVDSGRSDLPVLAVYEPDTTELESIVSNATNDARQEFGAESEASLVDTPEGGKALFIEACVCIRPDCSGPSADEMPTIVVDSLKLAASRIPAAMEETVPFAGVNIVVCDTSDAVYRAYTPVQSVRDFRRDESDENLAAFQTAWTVVQQ
;
A
#
# COMPACT_ATOMS: atom_id res chain seq x y z
N MET A 1 16.92 -15.85 38.02
CA MET A 1 16.81 -16.98 37.07
C MET A 1 17.15 -16.55 35.64
N ALA A 2 17.06 -15.26 35.31
CA ALA A 2 17.48 -14.69 34.02
C ALA A 2 18.85 -15.19 33.51
N ASP A 3 19.86 -15.27 34.38
CA ASP A 3 21.20 -15.76 34.00
C ASP A 3 21.21 -17.19 33.43
N ALA A 4 20.29 -18.05 33.85
CA ALA A 4 20.21 -19.41 33.35
C ALA A 4 19.59 -19.44 31.95
N THR A 5 18.54 -18.64 31.71
CA THR A 5 17.91 -18.51 30.40
C THR A 5 18.87 -17.86 29.40
N LYS A 6 19.57 -16.79 29.78
CA LYS A 6 20.59 -16.13 28.93
C LYS A 6 21.65 -17.11 28.42
N LYS A 7 22.19 -17.97 29.30
CA LYS A 7 23.15 -19.02 28.91
C LYS A 7 22.56 -20.08 27.98
N GLN A 8 21.26 -20.37 28.09
CA GLN A 8 20.60 -21.30 27.18
C GLN A 8 20.37 -20.66 25.80
N LEU A 9 20.01 -19.38 25.75
CA LEU A 9 19.88 -18.61 24.50
C LEU A 9 21.23 -18.49 23.79
N GLU A 10 22.30 -18.14 24.51
CA GLU A 10 23.67 -18.13 23.97
C GLU A 10 24.08 -19.50 23.39
N LYS A 11 23.71 -20.58 24.08
CA LYS A 11 23.97 -21.94 23.57
C LYS A 11 23.16 -22.23 22.31
N ALA A 12 21.89 -21.85 22.25
CA ALA A 12 21.06 -22.01 21.06
C ALA A 12 21.65 -21.21 19.89
N TYR A 13 22.10 -19.98 20.14
CA TYR A 13 22.77 -19.14 19.16
C TYR A 13 24.02 -19.81 18.55
N ILE A 14 24.88 -20.40 19.40
CA ILE A 14 26.05 -21.16 18.94
C ILE A 14 25.65 -22.36 18.04
N HIS A 15 24.50 -22.97 18.27
CA HIS A 15 24.00 -24.04 17.40
C HIS A 15 23.50 -23.49 16.06
N ILE A 16 22.82 -22.34 16.04
CA ILE A 16 22.39 -21.66 14.82
C ILE A 16 23.61 -21.29 13.95
N GLN A 17 24.65 -20.69 14.54
CA GLN A 17 25.91 -20.37 13.84
C GLN A 17 26.64 -21.58 13.24
N LYS A 18 26.29 -22.80 13.64
CA LYS A 18 26.88 -24.05 13.16
C LYS A 18 25.95 -24.82 12.22
N ASP A 19 24.82 -24.22 11.82
CA ASP A 19 23.75 -24.88 11.06
C ASP A 19 23.16 -26.11 11.78
N GLU A 20 23.25 -26.15 13.12
CA GLU A 20 22.73 -27.21 13.98
C GLU A 20 21.30 -26.86 14.45
N TYR A 21 20.39 -26.65 13.49
CA TYR A 21 19.03 -26.13 13.73
C TYR A 21 18.21 -27.01 14.68
N ASP A 22 18.25 -28.34 14.51
CA ASP A 22 17.55 -29.29 15.40
C ASP A 22 17.95 -29.12 16.88
N GLN A 23 19.24 -28.91 17.13
CA GLN A 23 19.80 -28.72 18.46
C GLN A 23 19.36 -27.38 19.05
N ALA A 24 19.38 -26.32 18.25
CA ALA A 24 18.86 -25.00 18.65
C ALA A 24 17.37 -25.08 19.01
N VAL A 25 16.53 -25.69 18.17
CA VAL A 25 15.09 -25.89 18.45
C VAL A 25 14.87 -26.66 19.75
N SER A 26 15.68 -27.70 20.01
CA SER A 26 15.58 -28.50 21.24
C SER A 26 15.84 -27.70 22.52
N ILE A 27 16.61 -26.60 22.41
CA ILE A 27 16.93 -25.68 23.51
C ILE A 27 15.87 -24.58 23.60
N LEU A 28 15.42 -24.03 22.48
CA LEU A 28 14.49 -22.90 22.43
C LEU A 28 13.07 -23.30 22.87
N LYS A 29 12.55 -24.46 22.44
CA LYS A 29 11.20 -24.95 22.82
C LYS A 29 10.93 -24.93 24.33
N PRO A 30 11.79 -25.50 25.21
CA PRO A 30 11.55 -25.46 26.65
C PRO A 30 11.73 -24.08 27.28
N ILE A 31 12.43 -23.14 26.63
CA ILE A 31 12.48 -21.73 27.06
C ILE A 31 11.13 -21.08 26.77
N LEU A 32 10.65 -21.16 25.52
CA LEU A 32 9.37 -20.60 25.11
C LEU A 32 8.17 -21.17 25.89
N ASN A 33 8.21 -22.44 26.27
CA ASN A 33 7.18 -23.02 27.14
C ASN A 33 7.14 -22.43 28.56
N ARG A 34 8.28 -21.95 29.07
CA ARG A 34 8.38 -21.33 30.41
C ARG A 34 8.22 -19.81 30.36
N GLU A 35 8.70 -19.21 29.28
CA GLU A 35 8.75 -17.77 29.05
C GLU A 35 8.16 -17.47 27.66
N PRO A 36 6.82 -17.58 27.48
CA PRO A 36 6.18 -17.39 26.19
C PRO A 36 6.29 -15.96 25.66
N ASN A 37 6.67 -15.00 26.50
CA ASN A 37 6.81 -13.60 26.16
C ASN A 37 8.27 -13.17 25.95
N ASN A 38 9.20 -14.13 25.81
CA ASN A 38 10.62 -13.84 25.62
C ASN A 38 10.91 -13.55 24.13
N ALA A 39 11.03 -12.27 23.77
CA ALA A 39 11.26 -11.80 22.40
C ALA A 39 12.53 -12.40 21.78
N ASP A 40 13.65 -12.42 22.52
CA ASP A 40 14.93 -12.99 22.05
C ASP A 40 14.81 -14.48 21.68
N ALA A 41 14.06 -15.25 22.47
CA ALA A 41 13.85 -16.67 22.21
C ALA A 41 12.99 -16.90 20.95
N TRP A 42 12.00 -16.03 20.69
CA TRP A 42 11.21 -16.06 19.46
C TRP A 42 12.03 -15.62 18.25
N TRP A 43 12.90 -14.62 18.40
CA TRP A 43 13.80 -14.16 17.34
C TRP A 43 14.77 -15.26 16.92
N LEU A 44 15.40 -15.93 17.89
CA LEU A 44 16.26 -17.08 17.60
C LEU A 44 15.47 -18.23 16.96
N MET A 45 14.21 -18.47 17.38
CA MET A 45 13.36 -19.49 16.76
C MET A 45 13.06 -19.17 15.29
N ALA A 46 12.75 -17.91 14.96
CA ALA A 46 12.50 -17.48 13.59
C ALA A 46 13.68 -17.76 12.65
N ASN A 47 14.91 -17.59 13.15
CA ASN A 47 16.15 -17.86 12.42
C ASN A 47 16.59 -19.34 12.45
N THR A 48 15.88 -20.20 13.16
CA THR A 48 16.22 -21.63 13.29
C THR A 48 15.33 -22.53 12.43
N VAL A 49 14.09 -22.11 12.14
CA VAL A 49 13.10 -22.95 11.46
C VAL A 49 13.23 -22.83 9.95
N ASP A 50 13.20 -23.97 9.25
CA ASP A 50 13.26 -24.02 7.78
C ASP A 50 11.93 -23.64 7.11
N ASP A 51 10.80 -23.81 7.81
CA ASP A 51 9.48 -23.49 7.29
C ASP A 51 9.21 -21.98 7.40
N PRO A 52 9.03 -21.27 6.28
CA PRO A 52 8.76 -19.83 6.29
C PRO A 52 7.49 -19.45 7.05
N ARG A 53 6.51 -20.35 7.16
CA ARG A 53 5.29 -20.09 7.95
C ARG A 53 5.59 -20.12 9.44
N GLU A 54 6.44 -21.04 9.89
CA GLU A 54 6.90 -21.09 11.28
C GLU A 54 7.79 -19.88 11.60
N ALA A 55 8.67 -19.48 10.67
CA ALA A 55 9.52 -18.30 10.82
C ALA A 55 8.68 -17.03 10.98
N ARG A 56 7.70 -16.83 10.08
CA ARG A 56 6.73 -15.72 10.15
C ARG A 56 6.02 -15.70 11.49
N LYS A 57 5.47 -16.82 11.93
CA LYS A 57 4.78 -16.93 13.23
C LYS A 57 5.71 -16.55 14.39
N ALA A 58 6.98 -16.96 14.34
CA ALA A 58 7.95 -16.60 15.37
C ALA A 58 8.24 -15.08 15.34
N LEU A 59 8.47 -14.46 14.18
CA LEU A 59 8.67 -13.02 14.01
C LEU A 59 7.47 -12.20 14.52
N ILE A 60 6.26 -12.64 14.19
CA ILE A 60 5.02 -12.07 14.69
C ILE A 60 4.98 -12.09 16.23
N ASN A 61 5.41 -13.18 16.87
CA ASN A 61 5.52 -13.25 18.32
C ASN A 61 6.65 -12.36 18.87
N VAL A 62 7.74 -12.13 18.14
CA VAL A 62 8.75 -11.13 18.53
C VAL A 62 8.09 -9.75 18.62
N LEU A 63 7.44 -9.31 17.54
CA LEU A 63 6.82 -7.99 17.46
C LEU A 63 5.66 -7.81 18.45
N LYS A 64 4.95 -8.89 18.78
CA LYS A 64 3.94 -8.88 19.85
C LYS A 64 4.54 -8.59 21.23
N ASN A 65 5.75 -9.08 21.51
CA ASN A 65 6.41 -8.93 22.81
C ASN A 65 7.33 -7.72 22.89
N ASP A 66 7.97 -7.36 21.77
CA ASP A 66 8.78 -6.16 21.56
C ASP A 66 8.45 -5.52 20.21
N PRO A 67 7.47 -4.60 20.19
CA PRO A 67 7.08 -3.91 18.97
C PRO A 67 8.17 -3.00 18.39
N SER A 68 9.18 -2.65 19.19
CA SER A 68 10.25 -1.76 18.76
C SER A 68 11.37 -2.49 18.02
N HIS A 69 11.35 -3.83 17.97
CA HIS A 69 12.38 -4.66 17.37
C HIS A 69 12.49 -4.43 15.85
N VAL A 70 13.49 -3.64 15.43
CA VAL A 70 13.67 -3.21 14.03
C VAL A 70 13.95 -4.40 13.11
N GLN A 71 14.95 -5.23 13.46
CA GLN A 71 15.36 -6.38 12.63
C GLN A 71 14.23 -7.38 12.39
N ALA A 72 13.32 -7.57 13.35
CA ALA A 72 12.20 -8.49 13.21
C ALA A 72 11.14 -7.96 12.24
N ARG A 73 10.92 -6.64 12.19
CA ARG A 73 10.07 -6.00 11.16
C ARG A 73 10.67 -6.16 9.78
N GLU A 74 11.93 -5.78 9.62
CA GLU A 74 12.62 -5.87 8.33
C GLU A 74 12.63 -7.31 7.80
N THR A 75 12.92 -8.29 8.66
CA THR A 75 12.92 -9.71 8.27
C THR A 75 11.51 -10.19 7.89
N LEU A 76 10.49 -9.71 8.60
CA LEU A 76 9.10 -10.05 8.30
C LEU A 76 8.66 -9.45 6.95
N ASP A 77 9.03 -8.20 6.68
CA ASP A 77 8.72 -7.52 5.42
C ASP A 77 9.36 -8.25 4.23
N VAL A 78 10.66 -8.57 4.33
CA VAL A 78 11.38 -9.37 3.33
C VAL A 78 10.71 -10.74 3.13
N LEU A 79 10.27 -11.38 4.21
CA LEU A 79 9.60 -12.68 4.14
C LEU A 79 8.21 -12.57 3.50
N ASN A 80 7.48 -11.47 3.73
CA ASN A 80 6.17 -11.19 3.13
C ASN A 80 6.29 -10.93 1.62
N GLU A 81 7.34 -10.23 1.19
CA GLU A 81 7.62 -9.98 -0.22
C GLU A 81 7.93 -11.27 -0.98
N GLN A 82 8.75 -12.14 -0.38
CA GLN A 82 9.13 -13.42 -1.01
C GLN A 82 7.98 -14.43 -0.99
N MET A 83 7.21 -14.45 0.08
CA MET A 83 6.10 -15.37 0.30
C MET A 83 4.94 -14.61 0.92
N PRO A 84 3.94 -14.20 0.13
CA PRO A 84 2.78 -13.50 0.65
C PRO A 84 2.07 -14.31 1.74
N PRO A 85 1.57 -13.66 2.82
CA PRO A 85 0.84 -14.35 3.86
C PRO A 85 -0.43 -14.99 3.29
N THR A 86 -0.75 -16.17 3.78
CA THR A 86 -2.05 -16.82 3.54
C THR A 86 -3.16 -16.12 4.32
N ASN A 87 -4.42 -16.32 3.91
CA ASN A 87 -5.57 -15.74 4.62
C ASN A 87 -5.61 -16.11 6.11
N GLU A 88 -5.23 -17.33 6.48
CA GLU A 88 -5.14 -17.78 7.88
C GLU A 88 -4.06 -17.01 8.67
N GLU A 89 -2.97 -16.64 8.01
CA GLU A 89 -1.88 -15.84 8.62
C GLU A 89 -2.25 -14.37 8.73
N LEU A 90 -3.02 -13.84 7.76
CA LEU A 90 -3.57 -12.48 7.81
C LEU A 90 -4.54 -12.32 8.98
N GLU A 91 -5.40 -13.30 9.25
CA GLU A 91 -6.26 -13.30 10.44
C GLU A 91 -5.44 -13.19 11.74
N MET A 92 -4.30 -13.88 11.82
CA MET A 92 -3.43 -13.85 13.00
C MET A 92 -2.68 -12.51 13.14
N LEU A 93 -2.37 -11.84 12.03
CA LEU A 93 -1.78 -10.49 12.03
C LEU A 93 -2.79 -9.43 12.48
N LEU A 94 -4.06 -9.54 12.04
CA LEU A 94 -5.13 -8.63 12.43
C LEU A 94 -5.43 -8.68 13.94
N GLU A 95 -5.23 -9.84 14.59
CA GLU A 95 -5.33 -9.94 16.05
C GLU A 95 -4.25 -9.12 16.81
N ILE A 96 -3.16 -8.71 16.17
CA ILE A 96 -2.05 -8.00 16.81
C ILE A 96 -2.27 -6.49 16.81
N GLU A 97 -2.93 -5.96 15.79
CA GLU A 97 -3.24 -4.52 15.70
C GLU A 97 -4.25 -4.08 16.78
N ASP A 98 -5.06 -5.01 17.32
CA ASP A 98 -5.98 -4.74 18.43
C ASP A 98 -5.28 -4.60 19.80
N PHE A 99 -3.95 -4.85 19.90
CA PHE A 99 -3.19 -4.69 21.15
C PHE A 99 -2.73 -3.25 21.47
N GLY A 100 -3.34 -2.24 20.85
CA GLY A 100 -3.31 -0.87 21.38
C GLY A 100 -2.26 0.07 20.80
N PHE A 101 -1.92 -0.08 19.51
CA PHE A 101 -1.08 0.90 18.81
C PHE A 101 -1.82 2.19 18.41
N ALA A 102 -3.13 2.28 18.61
CA ALA A 102 -3.96 3.28 17.94
C ALA A 102 -4.43 4.50 18.78
N ASP A 103 -4.03 4.73 20.04
CA ASP A 103 -4.63 5.90 20.76
C ASP A 103 -3.74 6.69 21.75
N ASP A 104 -2.56 6.21 22.14
CA ASP A 104 -1.70 6.92 23.12
C ASP A 104 -0.63 7.84 22.50
N PHE A 105 -0.58 7.96 21.17
CA PHE A 105 0.22 8.98 20.48
C PHE A 105 -0.62 10.10 19.85
N VAL A 106 -1.81 10.35 20.41
CA VAL A 106 -2.47 11.65 20.25
C VAL A 106 -2.07 12.50 21.46
N PRO A 107 -1.36 13.63 21.30
CA PRO A 107 -1.10 14.55 22.40
C PRO A 107 -2.44 15.05 22.95
N THR A 108 -2.89 14.51 24.09
CA THR A 108 -4.18 14.79 24.72
C THR A 108 -4.14 16.02 25.65
N THR A 109 -3.28 16.99 25.36
CA THR A 109 -3.30 18.30 26.01
C THR A 109 -3.88 19.34 25.03
N PRO A 110 -5.07 19.89 25.31
CA PRO A 110 -5.68 20.95 24.50
C PRO A 110 -4.82 22.23 24.34
N ASP A 111 -3.72 22.35 25.10
CA ASP A 111 -2.83 23.51 25.06
C ASP A 111 -1.65 23.36 24.05
N GLU A 112 -1.37 22.17 23.52
CA GLU A 112 -0.29 21.98 22.51
C GLU A 112 -0.78 21.97 21.05
N GLN A 113 -2.09 21.90 20.80
CA GLN A 113 -2.65 21.99 19.44
C GLN A 113 -2.68 23.43 18.89
N LEU A 114 -2.41 24.46 19.71
CA LEU A 114 -2.46 25.86 19.29
C LEU A 114 -1.15 26.41 18.69
N GLU A 115 -0.06 25.63 18.64
CA GLU A 115 1.19 26.09 17.98
C GLU A 115 1.41 25.50 16.58
N ILE A 116 0.78 24.39 16.21
CA ILE A 116 0.97 23.75 14.89
C ILE A 116 0.24 24.50 13.76
N ASP A 117 -0.94 25.07 14.05
CA ASP A 117 -1.70 25.88 13.07
C ASP A 117 -1.02 27.21 12.69
N THR A 118 0.02 27.63 13.42
CA THR A 118 0.81 28.83 13.08
C THR A 118 2.11 28.55 12.34
N LEU A 119 2.52 27.28 12.22
CA LEU A 119 3.76 26.90 11.53
C LEU A 119 3.52 26.53 10.05
N PHE A 120 2.30 26.12 9.69
CA PHE A 120 1.87 25.85 8.31
C PHE A 120 0.96 26.96 7.77
N GLY A 121 1.28 28.20 8.12
CA GLY A 121 0.61 29.37 7.54
C GLY A 121 0.76 29.39 6.01
N ASP A 122 -0.40 29.46 5.36
CA ASP A 122 -0.59 30.01 4.01
C ASP A 122 0.18 29.29 2.88
N ALA A 123 -0.10 28.00 2.68
CA ALA A 123 0.20 27.32 1.43
C ALA A 123 -0.89 27.66 0.39
N THR A 124 -0.63 28.72 -0.36
CA THR A 124 -1.34 29.06 -1.60
C THR A 124 -1.33 27.88 -2.58
N GLU A 125 -2.50 27.60 -3.15
CA GLU A 125 -2.77 26.99 -4.47
C GLU A 125 -1.57 26.33 -5.17
N ILE A 126 -1.38 25.03 -4.96
CA ILE A 126 -0.57 24.20 -5.86
C ILE A 126 -1.52 23.70 -6.95
N ASP A 127 -1.43 24.32 -8.12
CA ASP A 127 -2.15 23.93 -9.34
C ASP A 127 -1.51 22.67 -9.93
N LEU A 128 -2.16 21.53 -9.72
CA LEU A 128 -1.73 20.19 -10.14
C LEU A 128 -2.15 19.85 -11.58
N SER A 129 -2.60 20.83 -12.38
CA SER A 129 -3.06 20.61 -13.76
C SER A 129 -1.95 20.42 -14.81
N SER A 130 -0.69 20.22 -14.42
CA SER A 130 0.46 20.14 -15.35
C SER A 130 1.24 18.81 -15.33
N LEU A 131 0.69 17.75 -14.71
CA LEU A 131 1.42 16.50 -14.46
C LEU A 131 1.02 15.30 -15.34
N ASP A 132 0.29 15.53 -16.44
CA ASP A 132 -0.12 14.49 -17.38
C ASP A 132 0.39 14.80 -18.79
N ASP A 133 1.63 14.42 -19.11
CA ASP A 133 2.10 14.10 -20.47
C ASP A 133 3.60 13.78 -20.41
N ASP A 134 3.95 12.48 -20.29
CA ASP A 134 5.19 11.87 -20.83
C ASP A 134 5.46 10.47 -20.22
N LEU A 135 4.51 9.54 -20.40
CA LEU A 135 4.73 8.11 -20.15
C LEU A 135 4.47 7.31 -21.43
N GLU A 136 5.37 7.45 -22.41
CA GLU A 136 5.49 6.49 -23.50
C GLU A 136 6.92 5.92 -23.62
N VAL A 137 6.94 4.61 -23.91
CA VAL A 137 8.04 3.82 -24.50
C VAL A 137 9.12 3.27 -23.54
N ILE A 138 8.77 2.20 -22.81
CA ILE A 138 9.77 1.20 -22.40
C ILE A 138 10.05 0.29 -23.61
N ARG A 139 11.16 0.56 -24.29
CA ARG A 139 11.74 -0.28 -25.34
C ARG A 139 12.56 -1.40 -24.70
N GLU A 140 12.36 -2.63 -25.17
CA GLU A 140 13.12 -3.82 -24.78
C GLU A 140 14.65 -3.63 -24.95
N PRO A 141 15.49 -3.99 -23.96
CA PRO A 141 16.90 -4.19 -24.18
C PRO A 141 17.15 -5.66 -24.58
N SER A 142 17.34 -5.86 -25.88
CA SER A 142 18.18 -6.95 -26.38
C SER A 142 19.64 -6.58 -26.10
N ASP A 143 20.47 -7.58 -25.75
CA ASP A 143 21.92 -7.51 -25.49
C ASP A 143 22.32 -7.35 -24.01
N PHE A 144 22.22 -8.47 -23.27
CA PHE A 144 22.87 -8.68 -21.97
C PHE A 144 23.84 -9.86 -22.04
N ASP A 145 24.80 -9.78 -22.96
CA ASP A 145 25.95 -10.68 -23.04
C ASP A 145 27.22 -9.82 -22.91
N ASP A 146 27.61 -9.50 -21.68
CA ASP A 146 29.00 -9.19 -21.22
C ASP A 146 28.98 -8.33 -19.95
N ILE A 147 28.73 -8.94 -18.79
CA ILE A 147 29.19 -8.39 -17.51
C ILE A 147 30.06 -9.44 -16.81
N VAL A 148 31.33 -9.40 -17.22
CA VAL A 148 32.55 -9.38 -16.40
C VAL A 148 32.41 -9.99 -15.00
N ALA A 149 32.97 -11.18 -14.87
CA ALA A 149 33.33 -11.80 -13.60
C ALA A 149 34.72 -11.30 -13.16
N GLU A 150 34.80 -10.14 -12.49
CA GLU A 150 35.96 -9.74 -11.68
C GLU A 150 35.46 -8.92 -10.48
N ASP A 151 36.03 -9.19 -9.30
CA ASP A 151 35.80 -8.57 -7.98
C ASP A 151 34.61 -9.07 -7.13
N LEU A 152 34.81 -10.22 -6.49
CA LEU A 152 34.04 -10.72 -5.33
C LEU A 152 34.92 -10.81 -4.05
N ASP A 153 35.96 -9.99 -3.93
CA ASP A 153 36.86 -9.98 -2.77
C ASP A 153 36.55 -8.88 -1.73
N ASP A 154 35.47 -8.11 -1.92
CA ASP A 154 35.05 -7.01 -1.02
C ASP A 154 33.61 -7.21 -0.51
N LEU A 155 33.21 -8.46 -0.26
CA LEU A 155 32.04 -8.74 0.57
C LEU A 155 32.39 -8.36 2.01
N GLU A 156 31.97 -7.15 2.35
CA GLU A 156 31.97 -6.55 3.67
C GLU A 156 31.51 -7.57 4.72
N ALA A 157 32.19 -7.58 5.87
CA ALA A 157 31.77 -8.37 7.01
C ALA A 157 30.34 -7.96 7.38
N GLU A 158 29.37 -8.78 6.99
CA GLU A 158 27.97 -8.66 7.40
C GLU A 158 27.97 -8.49 8.92
N GLU A 159 27.46 -7.35 9.38
CA GLU A 159 27.33 -7.06 10.80
C GLU A 159 26.54 -8.21 11.43
N ASP A 160 27.15 -8.92 12.39
CA ASP A 160 26.52 -10.06 13.06
C ASP A 160 25.17 -9.58 13.63
N PRO A 161 24.02 -10.06 13.08
CA PRO A 161 22.71 -9.53 13.45
C PRO A 161 22.35 -9.81 14.92
N PHE A 162 23.20 -10.54 15.65
CA PHE A 162 23.03 -10.89 17.05
C PHE A 162 24.04 -10.20 17.98
N ALA A 163 24.87 -9.28 17.47
CA ALA A 163 25.87 -8.57 18.29
C ALA A 163 25.24 -7.84 19.49
N ASP A 164 24.06 -7.24 19.30
CA ASP A 164 23.35 -6.50 20.34
C ASP A 164 22.84 -7.38 21.50
N LEU A 165 22.61 -8.69 21.26
CA LEU A 165 22.16 -9.62 22.31
C LEU A 165 23.26 -9.94 23.35
N LEU A 166 24.53 -9.68 23.00
CA LEU A 166 25.68 -10.00 23.84
C LEU A 166 26.24 -8.80 24.59
N ASP A 167 25.91 -7.57 24.16
CA ASP A 167 26.49 -6.33 24.70
C ASP A 167 25.59 -5.62 25.73
N GLU A 168 25.18 -6.34 26.77
CA GLU A 168 24.79 -5.67 28.02
C GLU A 168 26.02 -5.49 28.91
N PRO A 169 26.41 -4.24 29.27
CA PRO A 169 27.58 -4.01 30.07
C PRO A 169 27.41 -4.62 31.46
N ALA A 170 28.24 -5.63 31.77
CA ALA A 170 28.38 -6.15 33.12
C ALA A 170 28.58 -4.98 34.11
N PRO A 171 28.00 -5.04 35.33
CA PRO A 171 28.06 -3.93 36.28
C PRO A 171 29.51 -3.53 36.53
N THR A 172 29.80 -2.29 36.15
CA THR A 172 31.14 -1.70 36.08
C THR A 172 31.83 -1.82 37.44
N ARG A 173 32.80 -2.75 37.55
CA ARG A 173 33.83 -2.63 38.57
C ARG A 173 34.86 -1.63 38.06
N VAL A 174 34.85 -0.47 38.71
CA VAL A 174 35.83 0.61 38.55
C VAL A 174 37.25 0.03 38.58
N ALA A 175 37.93 0.06 37.44
CA ALA A 175 39.38 -0.08 37.36
C ALA A 175 39.92 0.93 36.34
N VAL A 176 40.88 1.70 36.85
CA VAL A 176 41.54 2.90 36.33
C VAL A 176 42.60 2.57 35.26
N GLU A 177 42.81 3.53 34.34
CA GLU A 177 43.96 3.74 33.41
C GLU A 177 44.12 2.73 32.25
N LYS A 178 44.46 3.11 31.01
CA LYS A 178 45.37 4.19 30.56
C LYS A 178 45.20 4.47 29.06
N GLU A 179 45.20 5.74 28.65
CA GLU A 179 45.25 6.18 27.24
C GLU A 179 46.64 5.98 26.60
N GLU A 180 46.69 5.73 25.29
CA GLU A 180 47.68 6.32 24.36
C GLU A 180 47.18 6.31 22.89
N PRO A 181 47.74 7.17 22.00
CA PRO A 181 47.05 7.73 20.83
C PRO A 181 47.51 7.18 19.46
N SER A 182 46.61 7.15 18.47
CA SER A 182 46.92 6.85 17.06
C SER A 182 45.95 7.62 16.14
N ARG A 183 46.32 8.75 15.50
CA ARG A 183 47.15 8.97 14.29
C ARG A 183 46.33 8.96 12.97
N ARG A 184 45.88 10.17 12.59
CA ARG A 184 45.68 10.73 11.23
C ARG A 184 45.35 9.75 10.07
N SER A 185 44.22 9.99 9.41
CA SER A 185 44.20 10.13 7.94
C SER A 185 43.23 11.25 7.53
N ARG A 186 43.76 12.20 6.75
CA ARG A 186 43.05 13.32 6.12
C ARG A 186 43.12 13.07 4.62
N ILE A 187 42.18 12.32 4.05
CA ILE A 187 42.04 12.18 2.59
C ILE A 187 40.58 11.87 2.28
N LEU A 188 39.66 12.83 2.35
CA LEU A 188 38.28 12.62 1.88
C LEU A 188 37.62 13.88 1.30
N THR A 189 38.34 14.99 1.22
CA THR A 189 37.78 16.28 0.80
C THR A 189 37.73 16.55 -0.72
N PRO A 190 38.42 15.86 -1.65
CA PRO A 190 38.31 16.21 -3.08
C PRO A 190 37.13 15.56 -3.81
N VAL A 191 36.57 14.44 -3.33
CA VAL A 191 35.50 13.71 -4.06
C VAL A 191 34.15 14.40 -3.92
N LEU A 192 33.84 14.94 -2.73
CA LEU A 192 32.56 15.60 -2.46
C LEU A 192 32.41 16.92 -3.25
N VAL A 193 33.52 17.61 -3.55
CA VAL A 193 33.50 18.85 -4.35
C VAL A 193 33.17 18.59 -5.82
N VAL A 194 33.57 17.43 -6.37
CA VAL A 194 33.28 17.07 -7.77
C VAL A 194 31.81 16.67 -7.94
N LEU A 195 31.24 15.94 -6.96
CA LEU A 195 29.82 15.57 -7.00
C LEU A 195 28.88 16.78 -6.92
N VAL A 196 29.17 17.73 -6.02
CA VAL A 196 28.35 18.96 -5.91
C VAL A 196 28.43 19.82 -7.17
N ALA A 197 29.60 19.88 -7.83
CA ALA A 197 29.75 20.60 -9.10
C ALA A 197 28.99 19.94 -10.26
N ALA A 198 28.93 18.61 -10.31
CA ALA A 198 28.18 17.89 -11.33
C ALA A 198 26.67 18.12 -11.20
N VAL A 199 26.13 18.12 -9.97
CA VAL A 199 24.71 18.38 -9.70
C VAL A 199 24.32 19.83 -10.03
N LEU A 200 25.19 20.81 -9.74
CA LEU A 200 24.93 22.20 -10.10
C LEU A 200 24.94 22.44 -11.63
N ALA A 201 25.77 21.69 -12.37
CA ALA A 201 25.80 21.79 -13.83
C ALA A 201 24.55 21.21 -14.49
N SER A 202 24.01 20.10 -13.97
CA SER A 202 22.75 19.53 -14.47
C SER A 202 21.55 20.41 -14.17
N VAL A 203 21.49 21.07 -13.00
CA VAL A 203 20.41 22.01 -12.67
C VAL A 203 20.42 23.24 -13.58
N LEU A 204 21.59 23.79 -13.92
CA LEU A 204 21.69 24.94 -14.84
C LEU A 204 21.33 24.60 -16.29
N PHE A 205 21.51 23.34 -16.71
CA PHE A 205 21.13 22.90 -18.05
C PHE A 205 19.61 22.84 -18.24
N VAL A 206 18.87 22.44 -17.20
CA VAL A 206 17.39 22.36 -17.22
C VAL A 206 16.75 23.76 -17.30
N ILE A 207 17.32 24.76 -16.61
CA ILE A 207 16.75 26.12 -16.58
C ILE A 207 16.96 26.87 -17.91
N SER A 208 17.92 26.45 -18.74
CA SER A 208 18.28 27.18 -19.97
C SER A 208 17.53 26.69 -21.22
N GLY A 209 16.66 25.68 -21.10
CA GLY A 209 16.08 24.95 -22.24
C GLY A 209 14.71 25.43 -22.76
N THR A 210 14.06 26.42 -22.16
CA THR A 210 12.68 26.82 -22.54
C THR A 210 12.66 28.22 -23.18
N ASN A 211 12.97 28.32 -24.48
CA ASN A 211 12.71 29.53 -25.28
C ASN A 211 12.63 29.17 -26.78
N GLU A 212 11.50 28.61 -27.21
CA GLU A 212 11.05 28.48 -28.61
C GLU A 212 9.51 28.39 -28.51
N ASP A 213 8.64 29.01 -29.29
CA ASP A 213 8.63 30.12 -30.24
C ASP A 213 7.12 30.39 -30.43
N GLU A 214 6.65 31.62 -30.22
CA GLU A 214 5.27 32.03 -30.51
C GLU A 214 5.08 32.11 -32.04
N ASP A 215 4.43 31.12 -32.66
CA ASP A 215 4.01 31.22 -34.06
C ASP A 215 2.52 31.58 -34.17
N ASN A 216 2.28 32.78 -34.69
CA ASN A 216 0.98 33.35 -35.03
C ASN A 216 0.66 33.05 -36.50
N GLY A 217 -0.44 32.37 -36.76
CA GLY A 217 -1.07 32.32 -38.09
C GLY A 217 -2.13 31.23 -38.17
N GLU A 218 -3.20 31.31 -38.94
CA GLU A 218 -3.73 32.30 -39.87
C GLU A 218 -5.20 31.94 -40.10
N ASP A 219 -6.01 32.93 -40.43
CA ASP A 219 -7.41 32.78 -40.86
C ASP A 219 -7.54 31.87 -42.09
N VAL A 220 -8.30 30.76 -41.98
CA VAL A 220 -8.77 29.99 -43.13
C VAL A 220 -10.30 29.94 -43.12
N ASP A 221 -10.88 30.88 -43.87
CA ASP A 221 -12.24 30.86 -44.37
C ASP A 221 -12.36 29.81 -45.49
N SER A 222 -13.19 28.79 -45.31
CA SER A 222 -13.59 27.85 -46.37
C SER A 222 -14.88 27.12 -46.04
N GLY A 223 -15.99 27.63 -46.58
CA GLY A 223 -16.84 26.83 -47.46
C GLY A 223 -17.66 25.69 -46.85
N ARG A 224 -18.79 26.06 -46.25
CA ARG A 224 -20.14 25.51 -46.52
C ARG A 224 -20.20 24.04 -47.00
N SER A 225 -20.41 23.14 -46.03
CA SER A 225 -21.14 21.89 -46.24
C SER A 225 -22.27 21.86 -45.23
N ASP A 226 -23.51 22.04 -45.70
CA ASP A 226 -24.74 21.91 -44.90
C ASP A 226 -24.93 20.43 -44.51
N LEU A 227 -24.13 19.95 -43.55
CA LEU A 227 -24.43 18.75 -42.79
C LEU A 227 -25.38 19.17 -41.66
N PRO A 228 -26.42 18.37 -41.34
CA PRO A 228 -27.26 18.67 -40.18
C PRO A 228 -26.33 18.71 -38.97
N VAL A 229 -26.24 19.89 -38.34
CA VAL A 229 -25.61 20.05 -37.04
C VAL A 229 -26.27 19.03 -36.13
N LEU A 230 -25.56 17.94 -35.83
CA LEU A 230 -25.90 17.05 -34.74
C LEU A 230 -25.82 17.96 -33.52
N ALA A 231 -26.98 18.44 -33.07
CA ALA A 231 -27.06 19.15 -31.81
C ALA A 231 -26.52 18.18 -30.77
N VAL A 232 -25.32 18.45 -30.27
CA VAL A 232 -24.75 17.77 -29.12
C VAL A 232 -25.75 18.02 -28.01
N TYR A 233 -26.51 16.98 -27.68
CA TYR A 233 -27.45 17.02 -26.58
C TYR A 233 -26.61 17.00 -25.31
N GLU A 234 -26.29 18.18 -24.78
CA GLU A 234 -25.81 18.29 -23.42
C GLU A 234 -27.01 17.94 -22.52
N PRO A 235 -26.96 16.81 -21.79
CA PRO A 235 -28.06 16.41 -20.94
C PRO A 235 -28.28 17.47 -19.87
N ASP A 236 -29.54 17.79 -19.62
CA ASP A 236 -29.93 18.73 -18.57
C ASP A 236 -29.44 18.19 -17.21
N THR A 237 -28.72 19.02 -16.46
CA THR A 237 -28.16 18.65 -15.15
C THR A 237 -29.24 18.15 -14.19
N THR A 238 -30.48 18.61 -14.36
CA THR A 238 -31.63 18.18 -13.56
C THR A 238 -32.00 16.70 -13.79
N GLU A 239 -31.78 16.17 -14.98
CA GLU A 239 -32.04 14.76 -15.28
C GLU A 239 -30.99 13.86 -14.59
N LEU A 240 -29.72 14.27 -14.63
CA LEU A 240 -28.62 13.57 -13.94
C LEU A 240 -28.80 13.57 -12.42
N GLU A 241 -29.16 14.71 -11.82
CA GLU A 241 -29.46 14.81 -10.40
C GLU A 241 -30.61 13.87 -9.99
N SER A 242 -31.63 13.74 -10.84
CA SER A 242 -32.74 12.83 -10.58
C SER A 242 -32.33 11.36 -10.61
N ILE A 243 -31.42 10.97 -11.51
CA ILE A 243 -30.88 9.60 -11.59
C ILE A 243 -30.09 9.28 -10.32
N VAL A 244 -29.18 10.18 -9.92
CA VAL A 244 -28.37 10.02 -8.71
C VAL A 244 -29.25 9.94 -7.47
N SER A 245 -30.21 10.87 -7.30
CA SER A 245 -31.11 10.90 -6.15
C SER A 245 -31.94 9.62 -6.03
N ASN A 246 -32.48 9.11 -7.15
CA ASN A 246 -33.21 7.86 -7.16
C ASN A 246 -32.28 6.69 -6.80
N ALA A 247 -31.13 6.58 -7.46
CA ALA A 247 -30.15 5.51 -7.21
C ALA A 247 -29.69 5.49 -5.74
N THR A 248 -29.46 6.65 -5.12
CA THR A 248 -29.13 6.76 -3.68
C THR A 248 -30.26 6.20 -2.82
N ASN A 249 -31.52 6.52 -3.10
CA ASN A 249 -32.64 6.01 -2.30
C ASN A 249 -32.77 4.49 -2.40
N ASP A 250 -32.58 3.93 -3.60
CA ASP A 250 -32.63 2.48 -3.80
C ASP A 250 -31.43 1.78 -3.16
N ALA A 251 -30.23 2.36 -3.29
CA ALA A 251 -29.02 1.85 -2.65
C ALA A 251 -29.18 1.82 -1.13
N ARG A 252 -29.76 2.87 -0.54
CA ARG A 252 -30.05 2.91 0.90
C ARG A 252 -31.03 1.85 1.36
N GLN A 253 -31.98 1.49 0.49
CA GLN A 253 -32.95 0.45 0.77
C GLN A 253 -32.34 -0.95 0.68
N GLU A 254 -31.41 -1.17 -0.25
CA GLU A 254 -30.84 -2.48 -0.56
C GLU A 254 -29.59 -2.80 0.26
N PHE A 255 -28.68 -1.84 0.43
CA PHE A 255 -27.35 -2.05 1.03
C PHE A 255 -27.18 -1.38 2.41
N GLY A 256 -28.09 -0.49 2.81
CA GLY A 256 -28.10 0.15 4.13
C GLY A 256 -28.05 1.67 4.08
N ALA A 257 -28.37 2.32 5.21
CA ALA A 257 -28.60 3.77 5.25
C ALA A 257 -27.39 4.64 4.81
N GLU A 258 -26.19 4.09 4.87
CA GLU A 258 -24.92 4.76 4.54
C GLU A 258 -24.59 4.69 3.04
N SER A 259 -25.32 3.90 2.26
CA SER A 259 -25.07 3.77 0.83
C SER A 259 -25.48 5.03 0.06
N GLU A 260 -24.66 5.44 -0.89
CA GLU A 260 -24.87 6.62 -1.72
C GLU A 260 -24.57 6.35 -3.19
N ALA A 261 -25.19 7.11 -4.09
CA ALA A 261 -24.84 7.06 -5.50
C ALA A 261 -24.14 8.36 -5.93
N SER A 262 -23.18 8.25 -6.84
CA SER A 262 -22.46 9.40 -7.39
C SER A 262 -22.13 9.21 -8.87
N LEU A 263 -21.91 10.32 -9.59
CA LEU A 263 -21.41 10.29 -10.96
C LEU A 263 -19.92 10.62 -10.95
N VAL A 264 -19.12 9.73 -11.53
CA VAL A 264 -17.65 9.86 -11.57
C VAL A 264 -17.20 9.77 -13.03
N ASP A 265 -16.26 10.61 -13.43
CA ASP A 265 -15.64 10.53 -14.76
C ASP A 265 -14.72 9.31 -14.85
N THR A 266 -14.78 8.56 -15.95
CA THR A 266 -13.96 7.35 -16.15
C THR A 266 -12.71 7.65 -16.98
N PRO A 267 -11.60 6.90 -16.79
CA PRO A 267 -10.39 7.03 -17.62
C PRO A 267 -10.63 6.76 -19.11
N GLU A 268 -11.62 5.92 -19.43
CA GLU A 268 -12.00 5.57 -20.80
C GLU A 268 -12.81 6.70 -21.50
N GLY A 269 -13.13 7.77 -20.77
CA GLY A 269 -13.99 8.85 -21.22
C GLY A 269 -15.47 8.56 -20.98
N GLY A 270 -16.21 9.58 -20.51
CA GLY A 270 -17.62 9.46 -20.13
C GLY A 270 -17.82 9.39 -18.62
N LYS A 271 -19.08 9.21 -18.20
CA LYS A 271 -19.46 9.14 -16.78
C LYS A 271 -19.89 7.72 -16.39
N ALA A 272 -19.58 7.35 -15.15
CA ALA A 272 -20.10 6.16 -14.50
C ALA A 272 -21.02 6.55 -13.35
N LEU A 273 -22.16 5.86 -13.23
CA LEU A 273 -22.98 5.92 -12.01
C LEU A 273 -22.44 4.89 -11.01
N PHE A 274 -21.74 5.36 -9.97
CA PHE A 274 -21.22 4.54 -8.90
C PHE A 274 -22.24 4.38 -7.78
N ILE A 275 -22.44 3.15 -7.32
CA ILE A 275 -23.08 2.86 -6.02
C ILE A 275 -22.00 2.62 -4.99
N GLU A 276 -21.99 3.42 -3.94
CA GLU A 276 -21.20 3.20 -2.75
C GLU A 276 -21.95 2.31 -1.78
N ALA A 277 -21.37 1.15 -1.48
CA ALA A 277 -21.89 0.19 -0.51
C ALA A 277 -20.83 -0.08 0.54
N CYS A 278 -21.25 -0.28 1.79
CA CYS A 278 -20.31 -0.54 2.87
C CYS A 278 -20.31 -2.03 3.25
N VAL A 279 -19.15 -2.54 3.66
CA VAL A 279 -18.96 -3.91 4.17
C VAL A 279 -18.46 -3.87 5.60
N CYS A 280 -18.97 -4.81 6.41
CA CYS A 280 -18.56 -4.99 7.79
C CYS A 280 -17.42 -6.00 7.87
N ILE A 281 -16.27 -5.53 8.36
CA ILE A 281 -15.11 -6.39 8.66
C ILE A 281 -15.15 -6.85 10.13
N ARG A 282 -15.71 -6.02 11.02
CA ARG A 282 -15.78 -6.33 12.46
C ARG A 282 -17.08 -7.07 12.82
N PRO A 283 -17.05 -8.02 13.76
CA PRO A 283 -18.23 -8.80 14.15
C PRO A 283 -19.30 -8.00 14.89
N ASP A 284 -18.99 -6.79 15.37
CA ASP A 284 -19.93 -5.86 16.01
C ASP A 284 -20.59 -4.88 15.03
N CYS A 285 -20.16 -4.85 13.77
CA CYS A 285 -20.72 -4.00 12.73
C CYS A 285 -22.05 -4.55 12.20
N SER A 286 -23.04 -3.66 12.01
CA SER A 286 -24.35 -4.01 11.46
C SER A 286 -24.38 -3.76 9.96
N GLY A 287 -24.11 -4.78 9.17
CA GLY A 287 -24.06 -4.70 7.71
C GLY A 287 -23.66 -6.05 7.08
N PRO A 288 -23.59 -6.11 5.74
CA PRO A 288 -23.21 -7.34 5.05
C PRO A 288 -21.75 -7.69 5.34
N SER A 289 -21.45 -8.98 5.47
CA SER A 289 -20.11 -9.44 5.80
C SER A 289 -19.18 -9.40 4.58
N ALA A 290 -17.86 -9.42 4.82
CA ALA A 290 -16.87 -9.51 3.75
C ALA A 290 -17.07 -10.74 2.83
N ASP A 291 -17.64 -11.84 3.33
CA ASP A 291 -17.95 -13.04 2.54
C ASP A 291 -19.07 -12.78 1.51
N GLU A 292 -19.91 -11.77 1.73
CA GLU A 292 -20.99 -11.37 0.83
C GLU A 292 -20.53 -10.38 -0.24
N MET A 293 -19.27 -9.93 -0.20
CA MET A 293 -18.73 -8.91 -1.11
C MET A 293 -18.95 -9.22 -2.59
N PRO A 294 -18.75 -10.45 -3.12
CA PRO A 294 -19.03 -10.74 -4.52
C PRO A 294 -20.49 -10.48 -4.92
N THR A 295 -21.42 -10.78 -4.02
CA THR A 295 -22.86 -10.55 -4.23
C THR A 295 -23.17 -9.06 -4.22
N ILE A 296 -22.64 -8.31 -3.24
CA ILE A 296 -22.83 -6.86 -3.13
C ILE A 296 -22.31 -6.14 -4.38
N VAL A 297 -21.14 -6.53 -4.89
CA VAL A 297 -20.54 -5.96 -6.09
C VAL A 297 -21.45 -6.16 -7.30
N VAL A 298 -21.94 -7.39 -7.52
CA VAL A 298 -22.84 -7.71 -8.63
C VAL A 298 -24.16 -6.95 -8.52
N ASP A 299 -24.76 -6.95 -7.33
CA ASP A 299 -26.06 -6.30 -7.10
C ASP A 299 -25.96 -4.77 -7.21
N SER A 300 -24.85 -4.18 -6.74
CA SER A 300 -24.57 -2.75 -6.90
C SER A 300 -24.46 -2.35 -8.38
N LEU A 301 -23.75 -3.14 -9.19
CA LEU A 301 -23.63 -2.90 -10.64
C LEU A 301 -24.99 -3.04 -11.34
N LYS A 302 -25.79 -4.05 -10.96
CA LYS A 302 -27.18 -4.21 -11.46
C LYS A 302 -28.04 -3.02 -11.09
N LEU A 303 -27.93 -2.53 -9.86
CA LEU A 303 -28.69 -1.38 -9.38
C LEU A 303 -28.32 -0.13 -10.17
N ALA A 304 -27.04 0.21 -10.30
CA ALA A 304 -26.56 1.33 -11.12
C ALA A 304 -27.11 1.24 -12.55
N ALA A 305 -26.91 0.11 -13.23
CA ALA A 305 -27.37 -0.06 -14.61
C ALA A 305 -28.90 -0.01 -14.77
N SER A 306 -29.67 -0.38 -13.73
CA SER A 306 -31.12 -0.29 -13.75
C SER A 306 -31.64 1.15 -13.69
N ARG A 307 -30.83 2.06 -13.15
CA ARG A 307 -31.19 3.48 -12.97
C ARG A 307 -30.74 4.37 -14.11
N ILE A 308 -29.86 3.88 -14.99
CA ILE A 308 -29.46 4.59 -16.21
C ILE A 308 -30.50 4.32 -17.31
N PRO A 309 -31.32 5.32 -17.69
CA PRO A 309 -32.29 5.17 -18.77
C PRO A 309 -31.58 4.92 -20.10
N ALA A 310 -32.25 4.23 -21.03
CA ALA A 310 -31.63 3.92 -22.30
C ALA A 310 -31.25 5.16 -23.14
N ALA A 311 -31.96 6.27 -22.94
CA ALA A 311 -31.64 7.54 -23.59
C ALA A 311 -30.36 8.22 -23.05
N MET A 312 -29.85 7.78 -21.90
CA MET A 312 -28.70 8.38 -21.21
C MET A 312 -27.44 7.49 -21.28
N GLU A 313 -27.49 6.36 -21.99
CA GLU A 313 -26.32 5.47 -22.12
C GLU A 313 -25.14 6.13 -22.84
N GLU A 314 -25.39 7.09 -23.73
CA GLU A 314 -24.30 7.85 -24.37
C GLU A 314 -23.59 8.77 -23.37
N THR A 315 -24.33 9.32 -22.41
CA THR A 315 -23.79 10.22 -21.36
C THR A 315 -23.16 9.45 -20.21
N VAL A 316 -23.85 8.41 -19.74
CA VAL A 316 -23.46 7.58 -18.60
C VAL A 316 -23.30 6.13 -19.08
N PRO A 317 -22.26 5.82 -19.86
CA PRO A 317 -22.07 4.50 -20.47
C PRO A 317 -21.68 3.40 -19.47
N PHE A 318 -21.32 3.76 -18.24
CA PHE A 318 -20.79 2.82 -17.25
C PHE A 318 -21.63 2.75 -15.98
N ALA A 319 -21.70 1.55 -15.41
CA ALA A 319 -22.18 1.29 -14.05
C ALA A 319 -20.97 0.96 -13.17
N GLY A 320 -20.88 1.58 -12.00
CA GLY A 320 -19.76 1.44 -11.08
C GLY A 320 -20.19 0.99 -9.69
N VAL A 321 -19.25 0.46 -8.93
CA VAL A 321 -19.39 0.14 -7.51
C VAL A 321 -18.14 0.59 -6.75
N ASN A 322 -18.37 1.18 -5.58
CA ASN A 322 -17.35 1.56 -4.61
C ASN A 322 -17.66 0.85 -3.28
N ILE A 323 -16.84 -0.11 -2.88
CA ILE A 323 -17.01 -0.83 -1.61
C ILE A 323 -16.12 -0.17 -0.57
N VAL A 324 -16.72 0.30 0.51
CA VAL A 324 -16.02 0.94 1.64
C VAL A 324 -16.18 0.13 2.93
N VAL A 325 -15.29 0.31 3.90
CA VAL A 325 -15.51 -0.20 5.27
C VAL A 325 -16.49 0.73 5.98
N CYS A 326 -17.60 0.20 6.54
CA CYS A 326 -18.67 1.05 7.11
C CYS A 326 -18.15 2.03 8.18
N ASP A 327 -17.20 1.62 9.03
CA ASP A 327 -16.72 2.44 10.14
C ASP A 327 -15.70 3.52 9.72
N THR A 328 -14.86 3.26 8.71
CA THR A 328 -13.75 4.15 8.33
C THR A 328 -13.99 4.90 7.03
N SER A 329 -14.96 4.44 6.22
CA SER A 329 -15.16 4.88 4.83
C SER A 329 -13.95 4.65 3.92
N ASP A 330 -12.97 3.85 4.35
CA ASP A 330 -11.83 3.46 3.51
C ASP A 330 -12.34 2.56 2.40
N ALA A 331 -12.02 2.90 1.15
CA ALA A 331 -12.45 2.12 0.03
C ALA A 331 -11.55 0.89 -0.17
N VAL A 332 -12.19 -0.26 -0.21
CA VAL A 332 -11.56 -1.59 -0.28
C VAL A 332 -11.55 -2.11 -1.71
N TYR A 333 -12.59 -1.77 -2.48
CA TYR A 333 -12.76 -2.25 -3.84
C TYR A 333 -13.51 -1.24 -4.69
N ARG A 334 -12.97 -0.94 -5.87
CA ARG A 334 -13.65 -0.08 -6.85
C ARG A 334 -13.58 -0.71 -8.22
N ALA A 335 -14.72 -0.84 -8.87
CA ALA A 335 -14.80 -1.35 -10.24
C ALA A 335 -15.96 -0.70 -11.00
N TYR A 336 -15.85 -0.70 -12.32
CA TYR A 336 -16.93 -0.31 -13.21
C TYR A 336 -16.97 -1.18 -14.45
N THR A 337 -18.10 -1.18 -15.14
CA THR A 337 -18.32 -1.96 -16.37
C THR A 337 -19.35 -1.27 -17.26
N PRO A 338 -19.32 -1.49 -18.59
CA PRO A 338 -20.34 -0.92 -19.47
C PRO A 338 -21.75 -1.34 -19.07
N VAL A 339 -22.70 -0.40 -19.11
CA VAL A 339 -24.13 -0.64 -18.79
C VAL A 339 -24.70 -1.78 -19.63
N GLN A 340 -24.26 -1.88 -20.89
CA GLN A 340 -24.67 -2.93 -21.80
C GLN A 340 -24.27 -4.32 -21.30
N SER A 341 -23.06 -4.49 -20.76
CA SER A 341 -22.57 -5.74 -20.16
C SER A 341 -23.44 -6.17 -18.99
N VAL A 342 -23.83 -5.24 -18.11
CA VAL A 342 -24.73 -5.53 -16.97
C VAL A 342 -26.10 -5.99 -17.46
N ARG A 343 -26.63 -5.36 -18.51
CA ARG A 343 -27.94 -5.71 -19.06
C ARG A 343 -27.93 -7.05 -19.77
N ASP A 344 -26.85 -7.37 -20.46
CA ASP A 344 -26.66 -8.67 -21.11
C ASP A 344 -26.58 -9.78 -20.06
N PHE A 345 -25.83 -9.55 -18.97
CA PHE A 345 -25.81 -10.46 -17.82
C PHE A 345 -27.20 -10.64 -17.18
N ARG A 346 -27.94 -9.55 -16.95
CA ARG A 346 -29.28 -9.60 -16.33
C ARG A 346 -30.32 -10.38 -17.16
N ARG A 347 -30.13 -10.54 -18.48
CA ARG A 347 -31.03 -11.35 -19.31
C ARG A 347 -30.85 -12.84 -19.08
N ASP A 348 -29.67 -13.27 -18.65
CA ASP A 348 -29.32 -14.66 -18.46
C ASP A 348 -28.32 -14.79 -17.29
N GLU A 349 -28.83 -14.82 -16.06
CA GLU A 349 -28.05 -14.93 -14.83
C GLU A 349 -27.54 -16.36 -14.60
N SER A 350 -26.71 -16.86 -15.53
CA SER A 350 -26.02 -18.15 -15.42
C SER A 350 -24.59 -17.96 -14.90
N ASP A 351 -24.02 -19.01 -14.30
CA ASP A 351 -22.63 -19.00 -13.81
C ASP A 351 -21.62 -18.72 -14.94
N GLU A 352 -21.90 -19.21 -16.16
CA GLU A 352 -21.06 -18.97 -17.34
C GLU A 352 -21.07 -17.48 -17.73
N ASN A 353 -22.24 -16.85 -17.67
CA ASN A 353 -22.37 -15.43 -17.94
C ASN A 353 -21.84 -14.55 -16.80
N LEU A 354 -21.84 -15.04 -15.56
CA LEU A 354 -21.22 -14.33 -14.44
C LEU A 354 -19.71 -14.19 -14.67
N ALA A 355 -19.03 -15.26 -15.10
CA ALA A 355 -17.62 -15.20 -15.43
C ALA A 355 -17.33 -14.23 -16.59
N ALA A 356 -18.13 -14.28 -17.66
CA ALA A 356 -18.01 -13.35 -18.79
C ALA A 356 -18.34 -11.89 -18.40
N PHE A 357 -19.24 -11.70 -17.43
CA PHE A 357 -19.56 -10.39 -16.89
C PHE A 357 -18.40 -9.84 -16.07
N GLN A 358 -17.79 -10.67 -15.20
CA GLN A 358 -16.63 -10.30 -14.38
C GLN A 358 -15.40 -9.93 -15.22
N THR A 359 -15.19 -10.57 -16.37
CA THR A 359 -14.08 -10.20 -17.27
C THR A 359 -14.29 -8.85 -17.97
N ALA A 360 -15.50 -8.32 -17.96
CA ALA A 360 -15.81 -6.98 -18.49
C ALA A 360 -15.65 -5.87 -17.44
N TRP A 361 -15.20 -6.19 -16.22
CA TRP A 361 -14.99 -5.21 -15.17
C TRP A 361 -13.61 -4.57 -15.30
N THR A 362 -13.55 -3.26 -15.18
CA THR A 362 -12.32 -2.51 -15.00
C THR A 362 -12.16 -2.20 -13.52
N VAL A 363 -11.17 -2.83 -12.87
CA VAL A 363 -10.83 -2.58 -11.46
C VAL A 363 -9.95 -1.34 -11.38
N VAL A 364 -10.36 -0.37 -10.56
CA VAL A 364 -9.60 0.85 -10.32
C VAL A 364 -8.72 0.62 -9.10
N GLN A 365 -7.40 0.58 -9.31
CA GLN A 365 -6.44 0.62 -8.20
C GLN A 365 -6.51 2.01 -7.57
N GLN A 366 -6.68 2.04 -6.25
CA GLN A 366 -6.74 3.28 -5.47
C GLN A 366 -5.36 3.74 -5.04
#